data_AF-A0A915UFM9-F1
#
_entry.id   AF-A0A915UFM9-F1
#
_cell.length_a   1.000
_cell.length_b   1.000
_cell.length_c   1.000
_cell.angle_alpha   90.00
_cell.angle_beta   90.00
_cell.angle_gamma   90.00
#
_symmetry.space_group_name_H-M   'P 1'
#
loop_
_entity.id
_entity.type
_entity.pdbx_description
1 polymer ?
#
loop_
_entity_poly.entity_id
_entity_poly.type
_entity_poly.pdbx_seq_one_letter_code
_entity_poly.pdbx_strand_id
1 'polypeptide(L)'
;MSARGGARGGFTLLDMLVALALVLAAMATVVAALPPMFDVVRTVPEATDLQQRARATDALIDAALAPAGAGADLLGEGPLSHAVPAVWPRRLLGTADPPGSAWGDRLSWLTVPAGAAQAPVIGSIAPGADLVPLAWHPACGTHPTCGFRRGDTVLLASRTGAMAMASVADATGLLVRLATTVEQAVPAPATLVVVQVSAFLFDGPRRQLRRADDAAPSQPVTDDVVALRVRYYGTAAPPRWPSVPGVETCAVAADGTPRLGLLGAVPGPPVELTPADLTDGPWCGAGTWRFDADLLRLRAVRLAWRVQAAGAGVRGRSPAWFAVPGQARHPAQEVRDVEVETFTVLPNLAWGQ
;
A
#
# COMPACT_ATOMS: atom_id res chain seq x y z
N MET A 1 77.86 11.88 55.52
CA MET A 1 77.51 11.06 54.33
C MET A 1 77.25 9.64 54.80
N SER A 2 75.98 9.23 54.91
CA SER A 2 75.60 7.88 55.36
C SER A 2 74.94 7.15 54.20
N ALA A 3 75.68 6.24 53.57
CA ALA A 3 75.20 5.38 52.51
C ALA A 3 74.37 4.23 53.11
N ARG A 4 73.05 4.24 52.89
CA ARG A 4 72.19 3.09 53.18
C ARG A 4 72.44 2.03 52.10
N GLY A 5 73.05 0.92 52.49
CA GLY A 5 73.15 -0.29 51.68
C GLY A 5 71.76 -0.89 51.47
N GLY A 6 71.20 -0.69 50.27
CA GLY A 6 69.98 -1.35 49.85
C GLY A 6 70.24 -2.83 49.64
N ALA A 7 69.71 -3.68 50.52
CA ALA A 7 69.68 -5.11 50.33
C ALA A 7 68.90 -5.42 49.03
N ARG A 8 69.59 -5.94 48.02
CA ARG A 8 68.99 -6.46 46.80
C ARG A 8 68.31 -7.79 47.13
N GLY A 9 67.04 -7.75 47.51
CA GLY A 9 66.22 -8.96 47.61
C GLY A 9 66.04 -9.58 46.22
N GLY A 10 66.57 -10.78 46.02
CA GLY A 10 66.29 -11.56 44.82
C GLY A 10 64.82 -11.99 44.82
N PHE A 11 64.15 -11.85 43.69
CA PHE A 11 62.77 -12.33 43.52
C PHE A 11 62.71 -13.85 43.74
N THR A 12 61.77 -14.31 44.55
CA THR A 12 61.57 -15.74 44.76
C THR A 12 60.74 -16.34 43.61
N LEU A 13 60.93 -17.63 43.33
CA LEU A 13 60.14 -18.34 42.30
C LEU A 13 58.63 -18.29 42.60
N LEU A 14 58.26 -18.18 43.88
CA LEU A 14 56.89 -17.98 44.33
C LEU A 14 56.32 -16.63 43.87
N ASP A 15 57.09 -15.54 43.99
CA ASP A 15 56.65 -14.20 43.56
C ASP A 15 56.37 -14.15 42.05
N MET A 16 57.19 -14.84 41.24
CA MET A 16 56.97 -14.94 39.80
C MET A 16 55.73 -15.76 39.45
N LEU A 17 55.45 -16.84 40.18
CA LEU A 17 54.23 -17.65 40.01
C LEU A 17 52.97 -16.87 40.36
N VAL A 18 52.98 -16.15 41.49
CA VAL A 18 51.86 -15.30 41.92
C VAL A 18 51.63 -14.17 40.92
N ALA A 19 52.69 -13.50 40.48
CA ALA A 19 52.59 -12.44 39.46
C ALA A 19 52.01 -12.96 38.14
N LEU A 20 52.48 -14.11 37.64
CA LEU A 20 51.96 -14.73 36.42
C LEU A 20 50.48 -15.11 36.55
N ALA A 21 50.09 -15.72 37.68
CA ALA A 21 48.70 -16.09 37.94
C ALA A 21 47.77 -14.85 37.95
N LEU A 22 48.22 -13.75 38.58
CA LEU A 22 47.48 -12.49 38.59
C LEU A 22 47.35 -11.88 37.19
N VAL A 23 48.43 -11.89 36.39
CA VAL A 23 48.39 -11.38 35.00
C VAL A 23 47.45 -12.22 34.13
N LEU A 24 47.48 -13.55 34.25
CA LEU A 24 46.58 -14.44 33.51
C LEU A 24 45.12 -14.24 33.95
N ALA A 25 44.85 -14.09 35.24
CA ALA A 25 43.50 -13.79 35.74
C ALA A 25 43.00 -12.42 35.25
N ALA A 26 43.84 -11.39 35.27
CA ALA A 26 43.52 -10.08 34.73
C ALA A 26 43.25 -10.14 33.21
N MET A 27 44.08 -10.85 32.45
CA MET A 27 43.85 -11.01 31.01
C MET A 27 42.56 -11.81 30.73
N ALA A 28 42.29 -12.88 31.49
CA ALA A 28 41.07 -13.66 31.35
C ALA A 28 39.81 -12.85 31.66
N THR A 29 39.83 -11.98 32.68
CA THR A 29 38.69 -11.09 32.99
C THR A 29 38.45 -10.06 31.89
N VAL A 30 39.50 -9.45 31.34
CA VAL A 30 39.38 -8.54 30.19
C VAL A 30 38.83 -9.26 28.96
N VAL A 31 39.35 -10.46 28.66
CA VAL A 31 38.89 -11.27 27.54
C VAL A 31 37.44 -11.72 27.72
N ALA A 32 37.03 -12.07 28.93
CA ALA A 32 35.64 -12.44 29.24
C ALA A 32 34.67 -11.26 29.12
N ALA A 33 35.15 -10.01 29.24
CA ALA A 33 34.34 -8.80 29.08
C ALA A 33 34.21 -8.32 27.62
N LEU A 34 35.03 -8.83 26.69
CA LEU A 34 34.99 -8.45 25.27
C LEU A 34 33.71 -8.90 24.52
N PRO A 35 33.24 -10.15 24.64
CA PRO A 35 32.05 -10.62 23.91
C PRO A 35 30.80 -9.75 24.05
N PRO A 36 30.35 -9.32 25.25
CA PRO A 36 29.17 -8.47 25.37
C PRO A 36 29.35 -7.10 24.69
N MET A 37 30.57 -6.56 24.62
CA MET A 37 30.82 -5.32 23.88
C MET A 37 30.62 -5.52 22.37
N PHE A 38 31.08 -6.65 21.82
CA PHE A 38 30.85 -6.97 20.40
C PHE A 38 29.38 -7.23 20.08
N ASP A 39 28.62 -7.80 21.01
CA ASP A 39 27.18 -8.00 20.86
C ASP A 39 26.46 -6.66 20.72
N VAL A 40 26.75 -5.69 21.60
CA VAL A 40 26.17 -4.33 21.55
C VAL A 40 26.48 -3.61 20.23
N VAL A 41 27.73 -3.72 19.76
CA VAL A 41 28.17 -3.10 18.49
C VAL A 41 27.40 -3.65 17.28
N ARG A 42 26.88 -4.89 17.36
CA ARG A 42 26.09 -5.49 16.28
C ARG A 42 24.59 -5.25 16.44
N THR A 43 24.07 -5.39 17.66
CA THR A 43 22.63 -5.34 17.89
C THR A 43 22.06 -3.93 17.90
N VAL A 44 22.77 -2.95 18.46
CA VAL A 44 22.24 -1.58 18.56
C VAL A 44 22.06 -0.92 17.19
N PRO A 45 23.03 -0.99 16.25
CA PRO A 45 22.83 -0.45 14.91
C PRO A 45 21.71 -1.18 14.15
N GLU A 46 21.64 -2.51 14.22
CA GLU A 46 20.58 -3.30 13.57
C GLU A 46 19.19 -2.98 14.14
N ALA A 47 19.05 -2.86 15.46
CA ALA A 47 17.79 -2.48 16.09
C ALA A 47 17.38 -1.05 15.70
N THR A 48 18.35 -0.14 15.64
CA THR A 48 18.10 1.25 15.23
C THR A 48 17.67 1.32 13.77
N ASP A 49 18.38 0.64 12.88
CA ASP A 49 18.04 0.56 11.46
C ASP A 49 16.66 -0.04 11.25
N LEU A 50 16.35 -1.17 11.90
CA LEU A 50 15.04 -1.82 11.83
C LEU A 50 13.91 -0.85 12.23
N GLN A 51 14.09 -0.11 13.32
CA GLN A 51 13.10 0.87 13.79
C GLN A 51 12.96 2.06 12.84
N GLN A 52 14.07 2.59 12.30
CA GLN A 52 14.02 3.70 11.35
C GLN A 52 13.37 3.28 10.02
N ARG A 53 13.71 2.09 9.53
CA ARG A 53 13.13 1.50 8.33
C ARG A 53 11.62 1.28 8.50
N ALA A 54 11.20 0.76 9.65
CA ALA A 54 9.79 0.58 9.99
C ALA A 54 9.03 1.92 9.98
N ARG A 55 9.57 2.96 10.61
CA ARG A 55 8.97 4.31 10.62
C ARG A 55 8.93 4.96 9.24
N ALA A 56 9.99 4.84 8.45
CA ALA A 56 10.04 5.36 7.09
C ALA A 56 9.01 4.67 6.18
N THR A 57 8.83 3.36 6.35
CA THR A 57 7.81 2.57 5.64
C THR A 57 6.40 3.04 5.99
N ASP A 58 6.13 3.24 7.28
CA ASP A 58 4.85 3.74 7.79
C ASP A 58 4.48 5.10 7.19
N ALA A 59 5.40 6.07 7.29
CA ALA A 59 5.20 7.40 6.72
C ALA A 59 4.98 7.37 5.19
N LEU A 60 5.65 6.45 4.48
CA LEU A 60 5.49 6.30 3.03
C LEU A 60 4.11 5.71 2.68
N ILE A 61 3.65 4.68 3.41
CA ILE A 61 2.32 4.08 3.22
C ILE A 61 1.24 5.14 3.43
N ASP A 62 1.31 5.88 4.53
CA ASP A 62 0.34 6.94 4.83
C ASP A 62 0.33 8.03 3.76
N ALA A 63 1.50 8.52 3.35
CA ALA A 63 1.60 9.52 2.30
C ALA A 63 1.08 9.01 0.95
N ALA A 64 1.29 7.73 0.64
CA ALA A 64 0.84 7.12 -0.60
C ALA A 64 -0.68 6.91 -0.66
N LEU A 65 -1.31 6.59 0.46
CA LEU A 65 -2.75 6.34 0.57
C LEU A 65 -3.57 7.60 0.86
N ALA A 66 -2.97 8.66 1.37
CA ALA A 66 -3.64 9.94 1.62
C ALA A 66 -4.44 10.48 0.41
N PRO A 67 -3.93 10.47 -0.84
CA PRO A 67 -4.69 10.96 -1.99
C PRO A 67 -5.64 9.91 -2.59
N ALA A 68 -5.68 8.68 -2.07
CA ALA A 68 -6.53 7.64 -2.62
C ALA A 68 -8.01 8.07 -2.67
N GLY A 69 -8.66 7.82 -3.81
CA GLY A 69 -10.03 8.20 -4.07
C GLY A 69 -10.24 9.67 -4.42
N ALA A 70 -9.19 10.49 -4.51
CA ALA A 70 -9.30 11.85 -5.04
C ALA A 70 -9.89 11.78 -6.46
N GLY A 71 -10.93 12.58 -6.71
CA GLY A 71 -11.64 12.61 -7.97
C GLY A 71 -11.39 13.86 -8.78
N ALA A 72 -12.18 14.04 -9.84
CA ALA A 72 -12.00 15.06 -10.87
C ALA A 72 -12.25 16.48 -10.34
N ASP A 73 -11.19 17.15 -9.90
CA ASP A 73 -11.22 18.45 -9.22
C ASP A 73 -11.69 19.61 -10.13
N LEU A 74 -11.17 19.72 -11.36
CA LEU A 74 -11.58 20.72 -12.36
C LEU A 74 -13.01 20.55 -12.94
N LEU A 75 -13.66 19.39 -12.77
CA LEU A 75 -15.02 19.13 -13.25
C LEU A 75 -16.05 19.15 -12.12
N GLY A 76 -15.61 19.08 -10.87
CA GLY A 76 -16.50 19.08 -9.72
C GLY A 76 -17.36 17.81 -9.59
N GLU A 77 -16.94 16.68 -10.16
CA GLU A 77 -17.66 15.39 -10.03
C GLU A 77 -17.55 14.79 -8.61
N GLY A 78 -16.70 15.38 -7.76
CA GLY A 78 -16.47 14.91 -6.39
C GLY A 78 -15.54 13.70 -6.33
N PRO A 79 -15.60 12.89 -5.25
CA PRO A 79 -14.77 11.70 -5.07
C PRO A 79 -14.99 10.60 -6.11
N LEU A 80 -13.96 9.81 -6.39
CA LEU A 80 -14.06 8.65 -7.27
C LEU A 80 -15.09 7.61 -6.80
N SER A 81 -15.31 7.50 -5.48
CA SER A 81 -16.25 6.53 -4.89
C SER A 81 -17.71 6.69 -5.30
N HIS A 82 -18.07 7.80 -5.94
CA HIS A 82 -19.41 7.97 -6.51
C HIS A 82 -19.62 7.15 -7.79
N ALA A 83 -18.55 6.69 -8.44
CA ALA A 83 -18.62 5.89 -9.66
C ALA A 83 -17.90 4.56 -9.53
N VAL A 84 -16.72 4.54 -8.90
CA VAL A 84 -15.82 3.38 -8.87
C VAL A 84 -15.13 3.25 -7.51
N PRO A 85 -14.70 2.05 -7.09
CA PRO A 85 -13.97 1.91 -5.84
C PRO A 85 -12.61 2.59 -5.92
N ALA A 86 -12.26 3.31 -4.86
CA ALA A 86 -10.96 3.95 -4.74
C ALA A 86 -9.85 2.99 -4.33
N VAL A 87 -10.19 1.90 -3.63
CA VAL A 87 -9.25 0.87 -3.17
C VAL A 87 -9.77 -0.50 -3.60
N TRP A 88 -8.84 -1.33 -4.03
CA TRP A 88 -9.09 -2.64 -4.60
C TRP A 88 -8.22 -3.69 -3.93
N PRO A 89 -8.78 -4.81 -3.47
CA PRO A 89 -8.04 -5.88 -2.81
C PRO A 89 -7.29 -6.78 -3.80
N ARG A 90 -6.75 -6.22 -4.88
CA ARG A 90 -6.12 -6.95 -5.98
C ARG A 90 -5.22 -6.03 -6.80
N ARG A 91 -4.34 -6.59 -7.63
CA ARG A 91 -3.61 -5.82 -8.67
C ARG A 91 -4.51 -5.48 -9.84
N LEU A 92 -4.52 -4.20 -10.22
CA LEU A 92 -5.31 -3.71 -11.37
C LEU A 92 -4.51 -3.64 -12.67
N LEU A 93 -3.22 -3.28 -12.61
CA LEU A 93 -2.36 -3.10 -13.78
C LEU A 93 -1.11 -3.97 -13.70
N GLY A 94 -0.36 -4.05 -14.81
CA GLY A 94 0.81 -4.91 -14.96
C GLY A 94 0.39 -6.39 -15.01
N THR A 95 0.83 -7.18 -14.04
CA THR A 95 0.35 -8.56 -13.85
C THR A 95 -0.94 -8.56 -13.03
N ALA A 96 -2.00 -8.02 -13.64
CA ALA A 96 -3.30 -7.86 -13.00
C ALA A 96 -3.86 -9.19 -12.47
N ASP A 97 -4.46 -9.13 -11.28
CA ASP A 97 -5.10 -10.30 -10.68
C ASP A 97 -6.51 -10.50 -11.27
N PRO A 98 -7.06 -11.73 -11.26
CA PRO A 98 -8.35 -12.04 -11.87
C PRO A 98 -9.50 -11.11 -11.38
N PRO A 99 -10.43 -10.71 -12.27
CA PRO A 99 -11.54 -9.84 -11.88
C PRO A 99 -12.49 -10.51 -10.89
N GLY A 100 -12.91 -9.77 -9.87
CA GLY A 100 -13.71 -10.29 -8.77
C GLY A 100 -12.94 -11.19 -7.80
N SER A 101 -11.62 -11.03 -7.72
CA SER A 101 -10.81 -11.61 -6.64
C SER A 101 -10.47 -10.56 -5.57
N ALA A 102 -10.34 -11.01 -4.33
CA ALA A 102 -9.91 -10.21 -3.19
C ALA A 102 -8.82 -10.94 -2.41
N TRP A 103 -7.80 -10.18 -2.01
CA TRP A 103 -6.57 -10.67 -1.38
C TRP A 103 -6.27 -9.87 -0.12
N GLY A 104 -5.66 -10.55 0.86
CA GLY A 104 -5.23 -9.97 2.13
C GLY A 104 -3.77 -9.54 2.17
N ASP A 105 -3.01 -9.64 1.06
CA ASP A 105 -1.56 -9.43 1.02
C ASP A 105 -1.13 -8.37 -0.03
N ARG A 106 -2.10 -7.65 -0.61
CA ARG A 106 -1.90 -6.63 -1.64
C ARG A 106 -3.11 -5.72 -1.71
N LEU A 107 -2.89 -4.50 -2.19
CA LEU A 107 -3.97 -3.58 -2.50
C LEU A 107 -3.56 -2.66 -3.65
N SER A 108 -4.49 -2.30 -4.51
CA SER A 108 -4.35 -1.19 -5.46
C SER A 108 -5.25 -0.03 -5.05
N TRP A 109 -4.87 1.18 -5.42
CA TRP A 109 -5.71 2.36 -5.24
C TRP A 109 -5.67 3.26 -6.47
N LEU A 110 -6.74 4.02 -6.64
CA LEU A 110 -6.92 4.99 -7.71
C LEU A 110 -6.85 6.40 -7.16
N THR A 111 -6.19 7.29 -7.89
CA THR A 111 -6.12 8.71 -7.58
C THR A 111 -6.25 9.49 -8.88
N VAL A 112 -7.08 10.53 -8.92
CA VAL A 112 -6.97 11.59 -9.95
C VAL A 112 -5.93 12.59 -9.45
N PRO A 113 -4.76 12.71 -10.11
CA PRO A 113 -3.77 13.71 -9.70
C PRO A 113 -4.33 15.13 -9.80
N ALA A 114 -3.87 16.04 -8.93
CA ALA A 114 -4.34 17.43 -8.95
C ALA A 114 -4.06 18.08 -10.32
N GLY A 115 -5.08 18.70 -10.91
CA GLY A 115 -4.98 19.30 -12.24
C GLY A 115 -4.75 18.32 -13.39
N ALA A 116 -5.01 17.02 -13.18
CA ALA A 116 -4.94 16.02 -14.25
C ALA A 116 -5.94 16.33 -15.37
N ALA A 117 -5.62 15.85 -16.58
CA ALA A 117 -6.48 16.05 -17.74
C ALA A 117 -7.83 15.36 -17.53
N GLN A 118 -8.91 16.10 -17.81
CA GLN A 118 -10.26 15.61 -17.63
C GLN A 118 -11.24 16.40 -18.51
N ALA A 119 -12.18 15.69 -19.10
CA ALA A 119 -13.20 16.28 -19.96
C ALA A 119 -14.48 15.45 -19.95
N PRO A 120 -15.66 16.09 -20.11
CA PRO A 120 -16.89 15.38 -20.40
C PRO A 120 -16.81 14.66 -21.76
N VAL A 121 -17.52 13.55 -21.89
CA VAL A 121 -17.58 12.76 -23.12
C VAL A 121 -18.84 13.08 -23.91
N ILE A 122 -18.73 13.12 -25.24
CA ILE A 122 -19.86 13.34 -26.13
C ILE A 122 -20.59 12.02 -26.36
N GLY A 123 -21.79 11.91 -25.79
CA GLY A 123 -22.66 10.76 -26.00
C GLY A 123 -22.17 9.47 -25.35
N SER A 124 -22.88 8.39 -25.61
CA SER A 124 -22.59 7.07 -25.03
C SER A 124 -21.48 6.36 -25.81
N ILE A 125 -20.58 5.69 -25.10
CA ILE A 125 -19.52 4.87 -25.68
C ILE A 125 -19.97 3.42 -25.75
N ALA A 126 -19.93 2.83 -26.95
CA ALA A 126 -20.32 1.44 -27.16
C ALA A 126 -19.20 0.46 -26.74
N PRO A 127 -19.54 -0.80 -26.39
CA PRO A 127 -18.54 -1.85 -26.24
C PRO A 127 -17.77 -2.03 -27.55
N GLY A 128 -16.48 -2.30 -27.46
CA GLY A 128 -15.58 -2.43 -28.61
C GLY A 128 -15.07 -1.11 -29.18
N ALA A 129 -15.51 0.05 -28.68
CA ALA A 129 -15.00 1.34 -29.11
C ALA A 129 -13.58 1.59 -28.58
N ASP A 130 -12.69 2.11 -29.42
CA ASP A 130 -11.36 2.61 -29.07
C ASP A 130 -11.26 4.13 -29.18
N LEU A 131 -12.30 4.82 -29.64
CA LEU A 131 -12.31 6.27 -29.85
C LEU A 131 -13.33 6.93 -28.92
N VAL A 132 -12.86 7.90 -28.13
CA VAL A 132 -13.67 8.64 -27.17
C VAL A 132 -13.74 10.11 -27.59
N PRO A 133 -14.89 10.60 -28.07
CA PRO A 133 -15.07 12.01 -28.38
C PRO A 133 -15.29 12.81 -27.10
N LEU A 134 -14.54 13.90 -26.95
CA LEU A 134 -14.61 14.80 -25.80
C LEU A 134 -15.46 16.02 -26.12
N ALA A 135 -16.20 16.50 -25.13
CA ALA A 135 -16.81 17.82 -25.16
C ALA A 135 -15.79 18.84 -24.65
N TRP A 136 -15.72 20.01 -25.29
CA TRP A 136 -14.92 21.10 -24.75
C TRP A 136 -15.48 21.53 -23.39
N HIS A 137 -14.59 21.77 -22.43
CA HIS A 137 -14.92 22.26 -21.10
C HIS A 137 -13.86 23.28 -20.67
N PRO A 138 -14.18 24.28 -19.82
CA PRO A 138 -13.18 25.22 -19.28
C PRO A 138 -11.96 24.54 -18.62
N ALA A 139 -12.14 23.35 -18.05
CA ALA A 139 -11.06 22.51 -17.52
C ALA A 139 -9.99 22.13 -18.55
N CYS A 140 -10.33 22.10 -19.84
CA CYS A 140 -9.38 21.88 -20.93
C CYS A 140 -8.36 23.01 -21.08
N GLY A 141 -8.65 24.20 -20.53
CA GLY A 141 -7.84 25.40 -20.70
C GLY A 141 -7.60 25.71 -22.18
N THR A 142 -6.34 25.92 -22.55
CA THR A 142 -5.91 26.19 -23.92
C THR A 142 -5.40 24.95 -24.65
N HIS A 143 -5.49 23.75 -24.06
CA HIS A 143 -4.95 22.54 -24.66
C HIS A 143 -5.89 21.99 -25.74
N PRO A 144 -5.41 21.79 -26.98
CA PRO A 144 -6.26 21.29 -28.07
C PRO A 144 -6.79 19.87 -27.80
N THR A 145 -6.08 19.10 -26.97
CA THR A 145 -6.46 17.74 -26.53
C THR A 145 -7.05 17.70 -25.13
N CYS A 146 -7.49 18.83 -24.57
CA CYS A 146 -7.92 18.92 -23.16
C CYS A 146 -6.86 18.42 -22.14
N GLY A 147 -5.59 18.37 -22.55
CA GLY A 147 -4.46 17.95 -21.72
C GLY A 147 -4.11 16.46 -21.80
N PHE A 148 -4.93 15.62 -22.44
CA PHE A 148 -4.66 14.19 -22.60
C PHE A 148 -3.44 13.94 -23.51
N ARG A 149 -2.62 12.96 -23.14
CA ARG A 149 -1.38 12.58 -23.82
C ARG A 149 -1.31 11.08 -24.03
N ARG A 150 -0.56 10.67 -25.06
CA ARG A 150 -0.22 9.26 -25.27
C ARG A 150 0.49 8.70 -24.04
N GLY A 151 0.04 7.53 -23.58
CA GLY A 151 0.56 6.83 -22.42
C GLY A 151 -0.20 7.11 -21.13
N ASP A 152 -1.03 8.16 -21.08
CA ASP A 152 -1.85 8.44 -19.90
C ASP A 152 -2.78 7.25 -19.62
N THR A 153 -2.93 6.89 -18.34
CA THR A 153 -3.96 5.95 -17.92
C THR A 153 -5.23 6.73 -17.64
N VAL A 154 -6.32 6.38 -18.31
CA VAL A 154 -7.58 7.10 -18.22
C VAL A 154 -8.68 6.22 -17.67
N LEU A 155 -9.54 6.81 -16.86
CA LEU A 155 -10.81 6.26 -16.41
C LEU A 155 -11.94 6.97 -17.15
N LEU A 156 -12.70 6.20 -17.93
CA LEU A 156 -13.99 6.58 -18.46
C LEU A 156 -15.05 6.13 -17.46
N ALA A 157 -15.77 7.06 -16.84
CA ALA A 157 -16.78 6.74 -15.83
C ALA A 157 -18.10 7.45 -16.12
N SER A 158 -19.21 6.73 -15.91
CA SER A 158 -20.57 7.25 -15.96
C SER A 158 -21.22 7.21 -14.58
N ARG A 159 -22.22 8.06 -14.36
CA ARG A 159 -23.01 8.08 -13.12
C ARG A 159 -23.86 6.83 -12.93
N THR A 160 -24.01 5.99 -13.95
CA THR A 160 -24.65 4.67 -13.85
C THR A 160 -23.77 3.60 -13.20
N GLY A 161 -22.48 3.89 -12.99
CA GLY A 161 -21.50 2.90 -12.52
C GLY A 161 -20.78 2.13 -13.62
N ALA A 162 -21.16 2.36 -14.88
CA ALA A 162 -20.38 1.87 -16.00
C ALA A 162 -19.03 2.59 -16.02
N MET A 163 -17.96 1.80 -16.14
CA MET A 163 -16.60 2.30 -16.16
C MET A 163 -15.71 1.55 -17.14
N ALA A 164 -14.68 2.20 -17.65
CA ALA A 164 -13.63 1.53 -18.38
C ALA A 164 -12.31 2.21 -18.06
N MET A 165 -11.25 1.43 -17.88
CA MET A 165 -9.89 1.96 -17.82
C MET A 165 -9.11 1.47 -19.03
N ALA A 166 -8.29 2.36 -19.58
CA ALA A 166 -7.42 2.08 -20.71
C ALA A 166 -6.25 3.06 -20.70
N SER A 167 -5.19 2.76 -21.45
CA SER A 167 -4.16 3.74 -21.76
C SER A 167 -4.50 4.51 -23.03
N VAL A 168 -4.10 5.77 -23.10
CA VAL A 168 -4.25 6.60 -24.30
C VAL A 168 -3.20 6.20 -25.34
N ALA A 169 -3.65 5.74 -26.50
CA ALA A 169 -2.78 5.47 -27.65
C ALA A 169 -2.39 6.75 -28.39
N ASP A 170 -3.34 7.67 -28.54
CA ASP A 170 -3.15 8.98 -29.18
C ASP A 170 -4.25 9.95 -28.78
N ALA A 171 -3.98 11.26 -28.86
CA ALA A 171 -4.96 12.31 -28.63
C ALA A 171 -4.78 13.42 -29.67
N THR A 172 -5.83 13.68 -30.44
CA THR A 172 -5.81 14.68 -31.52
C THR A 172 -7.09 15.50 -31.49
N GLY A 173 -6.97 16.81 -31.25
CA GLY A 173 -8.14 17.66 -30.99
C GLY A 173 -8.97 17.10 -29.82
N LEU A 174 -10.30 17.17 -29.92
CA LEU A 174 -11.21 16.62 -28.92
C LEU A 174 -11.52 15.12 -29.12
N LEU A 175 -10.57 14.36 -29.68
CA LEU A 175 -10.68 12.92 -29.86
C LEU A 175 -9.52 12.21 -29.16
N VAL A 176 -9.85 11.28 -28.28
CA VAL A 176 -8.87 10.42 -27.60
C VAL A 176 -9.01 9.00 -28.13
N ARG A 177 -7.92 8.43 -28.63
CA ARG A 177 -7.85 7.02 -29.01
C ARG A 177 -7.23 6.22 -27.87
N LEU A 178 -7.92 5.18 -27.45
CA LEU A 178 -7.50 4.22 -26.43
C LEU A 178 -6.63 3.13 -27.06
N ALA A 179 -5.68 2.59 -26.31
CA ALA A 179 -4.83 1.48 -26.74
C ALA A 179 -5.58 0.14 -26.71
N THR A 180 -6.64 0.06 -25.92
CA THR A 180 -7.54 -1.10 -25.82
C THR A 180 -8.98 -0.64 -26.00
N THR A 181 -9.79 -1.51 -26.60
CA THR A 181 -11.22 -1.22 -26.75
C THR A 181 -11.93 -1.30 -25.41
N VAL A 182 -13.01 -0.55 -25.28
CA VAL A 182 -13.86 -0.54 -24.09
C VAL A 182 -14.64 -1.87 -24.00
N GLU A 183 -14.57 -2.56 -22.87
CA GLU A 183 -15.21 -3.87 -22.69
C GLU A 183 -16.73 -3.80 -22.42
N GLN A 184 -17.26 -2.65 -21.98
CA GLN A 184 -18.69 -2.44 -21.70
C GLN A 184 -19.21 -1.09 -22.17
N ALA A 185 -20.51 -0.99 -22.41
CA ALA A 185 -21.12 0.28 -22.77
C ALA A 185 -20.98 1.28 -21.61
N VAL A 186 -20.54 2.51 -21.90
CA VAL A 186 -20.52 3.61 -20.92
C VAL A 186 -21.52 4.67 -21.39
N PRO A 187 -22.70 4.79 -20.75
CA PRO A 187 -23.73 5.72 -21.17
C PRO A 187 -23.39 7.17 -20.77
N ALA A 188 -23.81 8.13 -21.59
CA ALA A 188 -23.78 9.54 -21.22
C ALA A 188 -24.78 9.88 -20.09
N PRO A 189 -24.51 10.90 -19.26
CA PRO A 189 -23.28 11.68 -19.21
C PRO A 189 -22.12 10.85 -18.63
N ALA A 190 -20.96 10.94 -19.27
CA ALA A 190 -19.74 10.27 -18.86
C ALA A 190 -18.57 11.25 -18.89
N THR A 191 -17.54 10.92 -18.13
CA THR A 191 -16.34 11.73 -18.00
C THR A 191 -15.13 10.86 -18.27
N LEU A 192 -14.18 11.39 -19.04
CA LEU A 192 -12.86 10.82 -19.18
C LEU A 192 -11.91 11.61 -18.28
N VAL A 193 -11.16 10.93 -17.42
CA VAL A 193 -10.20 11.55 -16.50
C VAL A 193 -8.91 10.76 -16.51
N VAL A 194 -7.76 11.45 -16.43
CA VAL A 194 -6.48 10.78 -16.18
C VAL A 194 -6.43 10.35 -14.71
N VAL A 195 -6.10 9.09 -14.50
CA VAL A 195 -5.92 8.49 -13.18
C VAL A 195 -4.51 7.93 -13.05
N GLN A 196 -4.01 7.93 -11.82
CA GLN A 196 -2.86 7.13 -11.43
C GLN A 196 -3.37 5.90 -10.66
N VAL A 197 -2.89 4.74 -11.08
CA VAL A 197 -3.19 3.46 -10.43
C VAL A 197 -1.94 2.99 -9.71
N SER A 198 -1.96 2.95 -8.39
CA SER A 198 -0.82 2.51 -7.61
C SER A 198 -1.17 1.24 -6.84
N ALA A 199 -0.16 0.44 -6.47
CA ALA A 199 -0.37 -0.78 -5.71
C ALA A 199 0.77 -1.06 -4.73
N PHE A 200 0.41 -1.61 -3.57
CA PHE A 200 1.34 -2.20 -2.62
C PHE A 200 1.26 -3.72 -2.70
N LEU A 201 2.43 -4.36 -2.72
CA LEU A 201 2.58 -5.78 -2.98
C LEU A 201 3.65 -6.37 -2.07
N PHE A 202 3.36 -7.57 -1.54
CA PHE A 202 4.36 -8.36 -0.86
C PHE A 202 5.05 -9.33 -1.83
N ASP A 203 6.35 -9.15 -2.04
CA ASP A 203 7.20 -10.09 -2.76
C ASP A 203 7.88 -11.01 -1.74
N GLY A 204 7.21 -12.11 -1.40
CA GLY A 204 7.69 -13.10 -0.43
C GLY A 204 9.07 -13.68 -0.76
N PRO A 205 9.35 -14.13 -2.00
CA PRO A 205 10.67 -14.61 -2.40
C PRO A 205 11.80 -13.60 -2.18
N ARG A 206 11.55 -12.32 -2.47
CA ARG A 206 12.54 -11.25 -2.23
C ARG A 206 12.48 -10.65 -0.83
N ARG A 207 11.45 -10.97 -0.05
CA ARG A 207 11.14 -10.37 1.27
C ARG A 207 11.05 -8.85 1.19
N GLN A 208 10.26 -8.37 0.23
CA GLN A 208 10.14 -6.95 -0.05
C GLN A 208 8.68 -6.49 -0.02
N LEU A 209 8.42 -5.36 0.61
CA LEU A 209 7.27 -4.54 0.26
C LEU A 209 7.63 -3.77 -1.00
N ARG A 210 6.79 -3.88 -2.03
CA ARG A 210 7.00 -3.23 -3.33
C ARG A 210 5.83 -2.31 -3.64
N ARG A 211 6.12 -1.23 -4.34
CA ARG A 211 5.14 -0.30 -4.92
C ARG A 211 5.17 -0.40 -6.43
N ALA A 212 4.01 -0.50 -7.05
CA ALA A 212 3.85 -0.34 -8.49
C ALA A 212 3.04 0.94 -8.76
N ASP A 213 3.41 1.67 -9.80
CA ASP A 213 2.67 2.84 -10.28
C ASP A 213 2.38 2.63 -11.77
N ASP A 214 1.10 2.66 -12.11
CA ASP A 214 0.54 2.34 -13.42
C ASP A 214 1.04 1.00 -13.98
N ALA A 215 1.51 1.00 -15.23
CA ALA A 215 2.12 -0.16 -15.88
C ALA A 215 3.64 -0.26 -15.63
N ALA A 216 4.22 0.63 -14.80
CA ALA A 216 5.65 0.62 -14.55
C ALA A 216 6.08 -0.63 -13.74
N PRO A 217 7.33 -1.10 -13.89
CA PRO A 217 7.86 -2.15 -13.03
C PRO A 217 7.78 -1.75 -11.56
N SER A 218 7.31 -2.66 -10.71
CA SER A 218 7.28 -2.42 -9.27
C SER A 218 8.69 -2.13 -8.72
N GLN A 219 8.78 -1.24 -7.75
CA GLN A 219 10.00 -0.82 -7.08
C GLN A 219 9.99 -1.28 -5.61
N PRO A 220 11.14 -1.69 -5.03
CA PRO A 220 11.21 -1.99 -3.61
C PRO A 220 11.01 -0.72 -2.78
N VAL A 221 10.15 -0.83 -1.77
CA VAL A 221 9.89 0.22 -0.78
C VAL A 221 10.68 -0.10 0.49
N THR A 222 10.59 -1.36 0.92
CA THR A 222 11.18 -1.84 2.17
C THR A 222 11.69 -3.25 1.98
N ASP A 223 12.96 -3.47 2.34
CA ASP A 223 13.59 -4.78 2.40
C ASP A 223 13.36 -5.47 3.74
N ASP A 224 13.53 -6.79 3.75
CA ASP A 224 13.37 -7.66 4.92
C ASP A 224 11.94 -7.63 5.51
N VAL A 225 10.96 -7.41 4.65
CA VAL A 225 9.54 -7.61 5.00
C VAL A 225 9.26 -9.10 4.94
N VAL A 226 8.65 -9.65 5.99
CA VAL A 226 8.38 -11.09 6.12
C VAL A 226 6.90 -11.42 6.12
N ALA A 227 6.04 -10.42 6.30
CA ALA A 227 4.60 -10.55 6.16
C ALA A 227 3.98 -9.18 5.83
N LEU A 228 2.90 -9.20 5.05
CA LEU A 228 1.98 -8.10 4.84
C LEU A 228 0.56 -8.64 4.99
N ARG A 229 -0.28 -7.90 5.71
CA ARG A 229 -1.70 -8.16 5.86
C ARG A 229 -2.48 -6.87 5.65
N VAL A 230 -3.50 -6.92 4.81
CA VAL A 230 -4.43 -5.83 4.56
C VAL A 230 -5.80 -6.25 5.06
N ARG A 231 -6.44 -5.37 5.85
CA ARG A 231 -7.85 -5.50 6.26
C ARG A 231 -8.62 -4.26 5.80
N TYR A 232 -9.86 -4.47 5.41
CA TYR A 232 -10.68 -3.44 4.77
C TYR A 232 -11.80 -3.03 5.72
N TYR A 233 -12.04 -1.72 5.82
CA TYR A 233 -13.07 -1.18 6.71
C TYR A 233 -13.95 -0.19 5.95
N GLY A 234 -15.26 -0.27 6.19
CA GLY A 234 -16.25 0.52 5.46
C GLY A 234 -17.47 0.88 6.28
N THR A 235 -18.43 1.54 5.62
CA THR A 235 -19.72 1.91 6.22
C THR A 235 -20.66 0.71 6.29
N ALA A 236 -21.35 0.55 7.42
CA ALA A 236 -22.43 -0.44 7.55
C ALA A 236 -23.62 -0.18 6.62
N ALA A 237 -23.85 1.09 6.28
CA ALA A 237 -24.88 1.51 5.32
C ALA A 237 -24.54 1.06 3.90
N PRO A 238 -25.53 0.61 3.11
CA PRO A 238 -25.31 0.24 1.72
C PRO A 238 -24.91 1.45 0.87
N PRO A 239 -24.11 1.22 -0.19
CA PRO A 239 -23.72 2.29 -1.09
C PRO A 239 -24.95 2.88 -1.78
N ARG A 240 -25.02 4.21 -1.83
CA ARG A 240 -26.08 4.97 -2.53
C ARG A 240 -25.65 5.47 -3.91
N TRP A 241 -24.42 5.14 -4.29
CA TRP A 241 -23.81 5.49 -5.54
C TRP A 241 -23.11 4.26 -6.10
N PRO A 242 -23.00 4.12 -7.42
CA PRO A 242 -23.54 5.00 -8.46
C PRO A 242 -25.08 4.98 -8.48
N SER A 243 -25.72 6.11 -8.84
CA SER A 243 -27.18 6.24 -8.89
C SER A 243 -27.60 7.21 -9.98
N VAL A 244 -28.57 6.78 -10.79
CA VAL A 244 -29.21 7.58 -11.83
C VAL A 244 -30.73 7.42 -11.71
N PRO A 245 -31.51 8.50 -11.66
CA PRO A 245 -32.96 8.41 -11.53
C PRO A 245 -33.60 7.53 -12.62
N GLY A 246 -34.39 6.54 -12.21
CA GLY A 246 -35.10 5.63 -13.13
C GLY A 246 -34.23 4.56 -13.79
N VAL A 247 -32.93 4.48 -13.45
CA VAL A 247 -32.01 3.49 -14.01
C VAL A 247 -31.47 2.60 -12.89
N GLU A 248 -31.61 1.30 -13.08
CA GLU A 248 -31.02 0.32 -12.19
C GLU A 248 -29.50 0.27 -12.36
N THR A 249 -28.77 0.27 -11.25
CA THR A 249 -27.31 0.13 -11.18
C THR A 249 -26.95 -1.10 -10.35
N CYS A 250 -25.65 -1.37 -10.17
CA CYS A 250 -25.20 -2.44 -9.28
C CYS A 250 -25.42 -2.12 -7.79
N ALA A 251 -25.44 -0.84 -7.41
CA ALA A 251 -25.58 -0.41 -6.01
C ALA A 251 -27.02 -0.02 -5.64
N VAL A 252 -27.78 0.50 -6.60
CA VAL A 252 -29.09 1.12 -6.39
C VAL A 252 -30.08 0.67 -7.46
N ALA A 253 -31.30 0.31 -7.06
CA ALA A 253 -32.39 -0.03 -7.97
C ALA A 253 -32.96 1.22 -8.67
N ALA A 254 -33.80 1.03 -9.70
CA ALA A 254 -34.34 2.14 -10.51
C ALA A 254 -35.18 3.15 -9.70
N ASP A 255 -35.78 2.72 -8.59
CA ASP A 255 -36.57 3.56 -7.67
C ASP A 255 -35.70 4.27 -6.61
N GLY A 256 -34.38 4.10 -6.65
CA GLY A 256 -33.45 4.68 -5.68
C GLY A 256 -33.20 3.83 -4.44
N THR A 257 -33.80 2.64 -4.32
CA THR A 257 -33.55 1.75 -3.19
C THR A 257 -32.16 1.10 -3.27
N PRO A 258 -31.35 1.12 -2.20
CA PRO A 258 -30.07 0.41 -2.20
C PRO A 258 -30.29 -1.10 -2.35
N ARG A 259 -29.46 -1.76 -3.17
CA ARG A 259 -29.58 -3.21 -3.45
C ARG A 259 -28.97 -4.08 -2.35
N LEU A 260 -27.96 -3.54 -1.68
CA LEU A 260 -27.27 -4.26 -0.62
C LEU A 260 -27.93 -4.00 0.74
N GLY A 261 -27.82 -4.98 1.63
CA GLY A 261 -28.31 -4.88 3.00
C GLY A 261 -27.42 -4.03 3.91
N LEU A 262 -27.88 -3.84 5.15
CA LEU A 262 -27.04 -3.31 6.22
C LEU A 262 -26.04 -4.37 6.67
N LEU A 263 -24.77 -3.99 6.85
CA LEU A 263 -23.76 -4.87 7.46
C LEU A 263 -23.71 -4.75 8.99
N GLY A 264 -24.45 -3.79 9.55
CA GLY A 264 -24.46 -3.47 10.98
C GLY A 264 -25.35 -2.28 11.31
N ALA A 265 -25.26 -1.76 12.53
CA ALA A 265 -26.02 -0.59 12.97
C ALA A 265 -25.63 0.68 12.20
N VAL A 266 -26.62 1.52 11.88
CA VAL A 266 -26.42 2.82 11.23
C VAL A 266 -27.22 3.88 12.00
N PRO A 267 -26.57 4.94 12.53
CA PRO A 267 -25.13 5.17 12.56
C PRO A 267 -24.37 4.13 13.41
N GLY A 268 -23.12 3.85 13.08
CA GLY A 268 -22.31 2.85 13.75
C GLY A 268 -20.80 2.96 13.44
N PRO A 269 -19.95 2.22 14.16
CA PRO A 269 -18.52 2.17 13.88
C PRO A 269 -18.21 1.53 12.52
N PRO A 270 -16.99 1.70 11.99
CA PRO A 270 -16.51 0.95 10.83
C PRO A 270 -16.74 -0.56 10.99
N VAL A 271 -17.23 -1.19 9.92
CA VAL A 271 -17.35 -2.65 9.82
C VAL A 271 -16.17 -3.17 9.02
N GLU A 272 -15.54 -4.25 9.48
CA GLU A 272 -14.53 -4.96 8.71
C GLU A 272 -15.20 -5.74 7.57
N LEU A 273 -14.73 -5.53 6.34
CA LEU A 273 -15.16 -6.30 5.16
C LEU A 273 -14.11 -7.36 4.89
N THR A 274 -14.52 -8.62 4.97
CA THR A 274 -13.67 -9.77 4.68
C THR A 274 -13.51 -9.95 3.17
N PRO A 275 -12.51 -10.69 2.69
CA PRO A 275 -12.41 -11.02 1.27
C PRO A 275 -13.66 -11.71 0.71
N ALA A 276 -14.43 -12.44 1.54
CA ALA A 276 -15.68 -13.06 1.12
C ALA A 276 -16.75 -12.01 0.78
N ASP A 277 -16.91 -10.99 1.64
CA ASP A 277 -17.83 -9.85 1.44
C ASP A 277 -17.41 -8.93 0.28
N LEU A 278 -16.25 -9.17 -0.34
CA LEU A 278 -15.73 -8.39 -1.47
C LEU A 278 -15.73 -9.22 -2.76
N THR A 279 -16.39 -10.38 -2.74
CA THR A 279 -16.45 -11.33 -3.87
C THR A 279 -17.79 -12.06 -4.00
N ASP A 280 -18.80 -11.70 -3.21
CA ASP A 280 -20.13 -12.33 -3.18
C ASP A 280 -21.15 -11.66 -4.12
N GLY A 281 -20.83 -10.46 -4.60
CA GLY A 281 -21.68 -9.63 -5.44
C GLY A 281 -22.72 -8.85 -4.63
N PRO A 282 -23.48 -7.94 -5.27
CA PRO A 282 -23.67 -7.82 -6.71
C PRO A 282 -22.48 -7.20 -7.45
N TRP A 283 -22.30 -7.61 -8.70
CA TRP A 283 -21.17 -7.17 -9.51
C TRP A 283 -21.44 -5.85 -10.22
N CYS A 284 -20.52 -4.91 -10.09
CA CYS A 284 -20.41 -3.69 -10.87
C CYS A 284 -19.38 -3.85 -11.99
N GLY A 285 -19.61 -3.14 -13.10
CA GLY A 285 -18.73 -3.15 -14.26
C GLY A 285 -18.65 -4.50 -14.98
N ALA A 286 -17.70 -4.63 -15.89
CA ALA A 286 -17.52 -5.84 -16.71
C ALA A 286 -16.05 -6.18 -16.93
N GLY A 287 -15.82 -7.42 -17.37
CA GLY A 287 -14.52 -7.95 -17.76
C GLY A 287 -13.41 -7.66 -16.75
N THR A 288 -12.31 -7.05 -17.19
CA THR A 288 -11.11 -6.77 -16.38
C THR A 288 -11.38 -5.84 -15.20
N TRP A 289 -12.38 -4.97 -15.34
CA TRP A 289 -12.75 -3.94 -14.37
C TRP A 289 -13.96 -4.32 -13.52
N ARG A 290 -14.41 -5.58 -13.57
CA ARG A 290 -15.51 -6.05 -12.73
C ARG A 290 -15.13 -6.04 -11.25
N PHE A 291 -16.07 -5.61 -10.41
CA PHE A 291 -15.89 -5.52 -8.97
C PHE A 291 -17.16 -5.76 -8.18
N ASP A 292 -16.99 -6.08 -6.90
CA ASP A 292 -18.08 -6.22 -5.96
C ASP A 292 -18.58 -4.84 -5.49
N ALA A 293 -19.89 -4.60 -5.54
CA ALA A 293 -20.50 -3.37 -5.06
C ALA A 293 -20.14 -3.03 -3.59
N ASP A 294 -19.81 -4.02 -2.76
CA ASP A 294 -19.35 -3.79 -1.39
C ASP A 294 -18.02 -3.01 -1.31
N LEU A 295 -17.20 -3.03 -2.37
CA LEU A 295 -16.01 -2.17 -2.44
C LEU A 295 -16.34 -0.67 -2.41
N LEU A 296 -17.56 -0.27 -2.78
CA LEU A 296 -18.01 1.11 -2.71
C LEU A 296 -18.27 1.57 -1.26
N ARG A 297 -18.31 0.64 -0.30
CA ARG A 297 -18.41 0.95 1.14
C ARG A 297 -17.07 1.25 1.78
N LEU A 298 -15.94 0.91 1.14
CA LEU A 298 -14.62 1.06 1.74
C LEU A 298 -14.33 2.53 2.06
N ARG A 299 -13.87 2.78 3.29
CA ARG A 299 -13.51 4.11 3.78
C ARG A 299 -12.18 4.14 4.51
N ALA A 300 -11.67 3.00 4.92
CA ALA A 300 -10.38 2.87 5.57
C ALA A 300 -9.76 1.51 5.26
N VAL A 301 -8.44 1.47 5.38
CA VAL A 301 -7.66 0.23 5.30
C VAL A 301 -6.74 0.15 6.50
N ARG A 302 -6.48 -1.08 6.92
CA ARG A 302 -5.50 -1.40 7.96
C ARG A 302 -4.43 -2.26 7.33
N LEU A 303 -3.22 -1.73 7.26
CA LEU A 303 -2.06 -2.45 6.77
C LEU A 303 -1.23 -2.85 7.99
N ALA A 304 -0.99 -4.14 8.16
CA ALA A 304 -0.04 -4.67 9.12
C ALA A 304 1.11 -5.32 8.34
N TRP A 305 2.35 -4.93 8.64
CA TRP A 305 3.52 -5.56 8.06
C TRP A 305 4.54 -5.87 9.14
N ARG A 306 5.31 -6.93 8.88
CA ARG A 306 6.37 -7.39 9.78
C ARG A 306 7.70 -7.26 9.08
N VAL A 307 8.63 -6.55 9.73
CA VAL A 307 10.00 -6.35 9.25
C VAL A 307 10.95 -7.08 10.21
N GLN A 308 11.96 -7.74 9.67
CA GLN A 308 12.99 -8.40 10.46
C GLN A 308 14.33 -7.67 10.34
N ALA A 309 15.25 -7.90 11.28
CA ALA A 309 16.64 -7.46 11.14
C ALA A 309 17.29 -8.08 9.91
N ALA A 310 18.14 -7.33 9.19
CA ALA A 310 18.78 -7.79 7.96
C ALA A 310 19.82 -8.90 8.25
N GLY A 311 20.63 -8.69 9.29
CA GLY A 311 21.67 -9.63 9.71
C GLY A 311 21.13 -10.92 10.34
N ALA A 312 21.43 -12.08 9.74
CA ALA A 312 21.13 -13.37 10.38
C ALA A 312 21.85 -13.57 11.72
N GLY A 313 22.99 -12.89 11.92
CA GLY A 313 23.78 -12.95 13.15
C GLY A 313 23.08 -12.33 14.37
N VAL A 314 22.11 -11.46 14.15
CA VAL A 314 21.32 -10.81 15.22
C VAL A 314 19.89 -11.34 15.32
N ARG A 315 19.49 -12.29 14.47
CA ARG A 315 18.19 -12.96 14.60
C ARG A 315 18.33 -14.19 15.49
N GLY A 316 17.41 -14.34 16.44
CA GLY A 316 17.33 -15.52 17.31
C GLY A 316 16.72 -16.73 16.62
N ARG A 317 16.63 -17.84 17.34
CA ARG A 317 16.16 -19.13 16.79
C ARG A 317 14.68 -19.40 17.00
N SER A 318 14.02 -18.62 17.85
CA SER A 318 12.63 -18.87 18.23
C SER A 318 11.66 -18.42 17.13
N PRO A 319 10.83 -19.30 16.57
CA PRO A 319 9.86 -18.93 15.54
C PRO A 319 8.75 -18.01 16.08
N ALA A 320 8.60 -17.89 17.40
CA ALA A 320 7.66 -16.95 18.01
C ALA A 320 8.06 -15.49 17.77
N TRP A 321 9.37 -15.20 17.73
CA TRP A 321 9.90 -13.84 17.63
C TRP A 321 10.52 -13.53 16.27
N PHE A 322 10.86 -14.56 15.49
CA PHE A 322 11.57 -14.44 14.22
C PHE A 322 10.83 -15.23 13.14
N ALA A 323 10.30 -14.54 12.14
CA ALA A 323 9.69 -15.20 10.99
C ALA A 323 10.73 -16.01 10.19
N VAL A 324 11.94 -15.48 10.08
CA VAL A 324 13.11 -16.22 9.57
C VAL A 324 14.16 -16.34 10.67
N PRO A 325 14.28 -17.51 11.32
CA PRO A 325 15.28 -17.75 12.36
C PRO A 325 16.70 -17.40 11.92
N GLY A 326 17.53 -16.97 12.87
CA GLY A 326 18.93 -16.64 12.66
C GLY A 326 19.91 -17.48 13.50
N GLN A 327 21.06 -16.87 13.76
CA GLN A 327 22.22 -17.51 14.37
C GLN A 327 22.48 -17.07 15.81
N ALA A 328 21.82 -16.00 16.28
CA ALA A 328 21.99 -15.50 17.64
C ALA A 328 21.63 -16.60 18.66
N ARG A 329 22.46 -16.73 19.69
CA ARG A 329 22.33 -17.80 20.70
C ARG A 329 21.91 -17.27 22.07
N HIS A 330 22.01 -15.96 22.27
CA HIS A 330 21.73 -15.31 23.55
C HIS A 330 20.81 -14.11 23.34
N PRO A 331 19.90 -13.80 24.28
CA PRO A 331 18.98 -12.68 24.14
C PRO A 331 19.64 -11.31 23.91
N ALA A 332 20.86 -11.10 24.42
CA ALA A 332 21.61 -9.86 24.20
C ALA A 332 22.08 -9.65 22.74
N GLN A 333 22.06 -10.71 21.94
CA GLN A 333 22.40 -10.72 20.52
C GLN A 333 21.18 -10.58 19.61
N GLU A 334 19.98 -10.57 20.18
CA GLU A 334 18.74 -10.68 19.44
C GLU A 334 18.11 -9.32 19.12
N VAL A 335 17.84 -9.07 17.84
CA VAL A 335 17.02 -7.96 17.34
C VAL A 335 15.75 -8.56 16.76
N ARG A 336 14.68 -8.53 17.57
CA ARG A 336 13.39 -9.14 17.22
C ARG A 336 12.72 -8.43 16.05
N ASP A 337 11.90 -9.17 15.33
CA ASP A 337 11.05 -8.60 14.28
C ASP A 337 10.13 -7.53 14.88
N VAL A 338 9.84 -6.52 14.07
CA VAL A 338 8.92 -5.43 14.42
C VAL A 338 7.68 -5.58 13.54
N GLU A 339 6.52 -5.71 14.17
CA GLU A 339 5.23 -5.61 13.52
C GLU A 339 4.73 -4.17 13.67
N VAL A 340 4.42 -3.54 12.54
CA VAL A 340 3.82 -2.22 12.48
C VAL A 340 2.43 -2.36 11.89
N GLU A 341 1.49 -1.62 12.43
CA GLU A 341 0.13 -1.56 11.95
C GLU A 341 -0.28 -0.10 11.75
N THR A 342 -0.80 0.19 10.57
CA THR A 342 -1.24 1.52 10.16
C THR A 342 -2.70 1.45 9.77
N PHE A 343 -3.49 2.34 10.36
CA PHE A 343 -4.91 2.48 10.05
C PHE A 343 -5.12 3.79 9.30
N THR A 344 -5.27 3.69 7.99
CA THR A 344 -5.42 4.86 7.12
C THR A 344 -6.90 5.05 6.76
N VAL A 345 -7.48 6.15 7.23
CA VAL A 345 -8.77 6.63 6.72
C VAL A 345 -8.53 7.29 5.37
N LEU A 346 -9.37 6.96 4.39
CA LEU A 346 -9.26 7.47 3.03
C LEU A 346 -10.04 8.79 2.96
N PRO A 347 -9.36 9.96 3.04
CA PRO A 347 -10.01 11.24 3.34
C PRO A 347 -10.99 11.65 2.25
N ASN A 348 -10.71 11.27 1.00
CA ASN A 348 -11.57 11.58 -0.14
C ASN A 348 -12.84 10.73 -0.17
N LEU A 349 -13.00 9.74 0.69
CA LEU A 349 -14.15 8.84 0.65
C LEU A 349 -15.28 9.25 1.59
N ALA A 350 -15.15 10.38 2.29
CA ALA A 350 -16.10 10.95 3.24
C ALA A 350 -16.75 9.91 4.18
N TRP A 351 -16.37 9.96 5.45
CA TRP A 351 -17.19 9.42 6.55
C TRP A 351 -18.39 10.35 6.79
N GLY A 352 -19.28 10.47 5.81
CA GLY A 352 -20.57 11.13 5.99
C GLY A 352 -21.59 10.09 6.43
N GLN A 353 -21.97 10.11 7.71
CA GLN A 353 -23.09 9.34 8.24
C GLN A 353 -24.43 9.97 7.84
#